data_AF-A0A7D6V506-F1
#
_entry.id   AF-A0A7D6V506-F1
#
_cell.length_a   1.000
_cell.length_b   1.000
_cell.length_c   1.000
_cell.angle_alpha   90.00
_cell.angle_beta   90.00
_cell.angle_gamma   90.00
#
_symmetry.space_group_name_H-M   'P 1'
#
loop_
_entity.id
_entity.type
_entity.pdbx_description
1 polymer ?
#
loop_
_entity_poly.entity_id
_entity_poly.type
_entity_poly.pdbx_seq_one_letter_code
_entity_poly.pdbx_strand_id
1 'polypeptide(L)'
;MPKMQTLDSVIGHDQPVLLDWAVGLQFPCQQPFNHLNGVATVPNYRILPDRPLAITSTNTWQAEEFGGPLGFSEMLASSQTIPTYLKDDWARDWGSLEKYTQYYSDAKPAELQTSTETRSGWWSPGKMRVF
;
A
#
# COMPACT_ATOMS: atom_id res chain seq x y z
N MET A 1 19.79 -21.75 11.15
CA MET A 1 19.83 -21.20 9.78
C MET A 1 18.41 -20.81 9.37
N PRO A 2 18.19 -19.61 8.78
CA PRO A 2 16.87 -19.21 8.29
C PRO A 2 16.40 -20.12 7.13
N LYS A 3 15.09 -20.29 7.00
CA LYS A 3 14.49 -20.97 5.85
C LYS A 3 14.00 -19.91 4.88
N MET A 4 14.66 -19.82 3.73
CA MET A 4 14.40 -18.78 2.73
C MET A 4 13.31 -19.21 1.76
N GLN A 5 12.43 -18.28 1.41
CA GLN A 5 11.46 -18.39 0.32
C GLN A 5 11.58 -17.14 -0.55
N THR A 6 11.22 -17.24 -1.83
CA THR A 6 11.19 -16.07 -2.71
C THR A 6 10.06 -15.13 -2.31
N LEU A 7 10.23 -13.82 -2.51
CA LEU A 7 9.17 -12.85 -2.25
C LEU A 7 7.91 -13.19 -3.04
N ASP A 8 8.06 -13.62 -4.30
CA ASP A 8 6.97 -14.06 -5.16
C ASP A 8 6.18 -15.24 -4.58
N SER A 9 6.85 -16.25 -4.01
CA SER A 9 6.17 -17.37 -3.35
C SER A 9 5.46 -16.99 -2.03
N VAL A 10 5.89 -15.91 -1.37
CA VAL A 10 5.30 -15.45 -0.09
C VAL A 10 4.09 -14.56 -0.35
N ILE A 11 4.20 -13.63 -1.30
CA ILE A 11 3.16 -12.64 -1.58
C ILE A 11 2.21 -13.11 -2.68
N GLY A 12 2.69 -13.87 -3.66
CA GLY A 12 1.91 -14.21 -4.84
C GLY A 12 1.52 -12.98 -5.66
N HIS A 13 0.47 -13.15 -6.47
CA HIS A 13 0.04 -12.14 -7.46
C HIS A 13 -1.36 -11.58 -7.20
N ASP A 14 -2.15 -12.18 -6.30
CA ASP A 14 -3.57 -11.82 -6.16
C ASP A 14 -3.86 -10.89 -4.98
N GLN A 15 -3.05 -10.94 -3.91
CA GLN A 15 -3.35 -10.17 -2.72
C GLN A 15 -2.94 -8.69 -2.89
N PRO A 16 -3.71 -7.74 -2.34
CA PRO A 16 -3.41 -6.31 -2.46
C PRO A 16 -2.08 -5.93 -1.79
N VAL A 17 -1.21 -5.27 -2.55
CA VAL A 17 0.07 -4.74 -2.07
C VAL A 17 0.11 -3.21 -2.21
N LEU A 18 0.65 -2.53 -1.20
CA LEU A 18 1.08 -1.14 -1.32
C LEU A 18 2.51 -1.13 -1.89
N LEU A 19 2.63 -0.92 -3.19
CA LEU A 19 3.92 -0.68 -3.83
C LEU A 19 4.25 0.80 -3.71
N ASP A 20 5.35 1.13 -3.02
CA ASP A 20 5.86 2.50 -3.06
C ASP A 20 6.18 2.89 -4.51
N TRP A 21 5.98 4.17 -4.86
CA TRP A 21 6.06 4.64 -6.24
C TRP A 21 7.41 4.34 -6.93
N ALA A 22 8.49 4.19 -6.16
CA ALA A 22 9.83 3.93 -6.67
C ALA A 22 10.07 2.47 -7.09
N VAL A 23 9.24 1.52 -6.65
CA VAL A 23 9.49 0.07 -6.83
C VAL A 23 8.54 -0.62 -7.82
N GLY A 24 7.54 0.10 -8.35
CA GLY A 24 6.48 -0.50 -9.17
C GLY A 24 6.97 -1.23 -10.43
N LEU A 25 8.07 -0.78 -11.05
CA LEU A 25 8.62 -1.42 -12.25
C LEU A 25 9.39 -2.72 -11.95
N GLN A 26 9.92 -2.86 -10.73
CA GLN A 26 10.69 -4.03 -10.30
C GLN A 26 9.78 -5.18 -9.85
N PHE A 27 8.54 -4.87 -9.47
CA PHE A 27 7.53 -5.82 -9.00
C PHE A 27 6.29 -5.83 -9.91
N PRO A 28 6.43 -6.21 -11.20
CA PRO A 28 5.34 -6.09 -12.19
C PRO A 28 4.19 -7.10 -12.00
N CYS A 29 4.39 -8.14 -11.18
CA CYS A 29 3.41 -9.22 -10.98
C CYS A 29 2.59 -9.08 -9.69
N GLN A 30 3.08 -8.32 -8.70
CA GLN A 30 2.35 -8.08 -7.47
C GLN A 30 1.19 -7.12 -7.76
N GLN A 31 -0.03 -7.51 -7.40
CA GLN A 31 -1.23 -6.69 -7.59
C GLN A 31 -1.23 -5.49 -6.64
N PRO A 32 -1.15 -4.23 -7.15
CA PRO A 32 -1.36 -3.06 -6.32
C PRO A 32 -2.77 -3.06 -5.75
N PHE A 33 -2.94 -2.51 -4.54
CA PHE A 33 -4.29 -2.30 -4.00
C PHE A 33 -5.13 -1.44 -4.95
N ASN A 34 -6.43 -1.73 -5.02
CA ASN A 34 -7.36 -1.03 -5.89
C ASN A 34 -8.28 -0.11 -5.08
N HIS A 35 -8.88 0.87 -5.75
CA HIS A 35 -9.97 1.68 -5.21
C HIS A 35 -11.12 1.79 -6.21
N LEU A 36 -12.35 1.72 -5.71
CA LEU A 36 -13.55 1.83 -6.52
C LEU A 36 -14.63 2.59 -5.76
N ASN A 37 -15.32 3.50 -6.43
CA ASN A 37 -16.42 4.29 -5.85
C ASN A 37 -16.03 5.03 -4.54
N GLY A 38 -14.77 5.50 -4.44
CA GLY A 38 -14.26 6.22 -3.27
C GLY A 38 -13.80 5.34 -2.10
N VAL A 39 -13.79 4.01 -2.25
CA VAL A 39 -13.34 3.06 -1.21
C VAL A 39 -12.11 2.29 -1.71
N ALA A 40 -11.05 2.28 -0.91
CA ALA A 40 -9.82 1.53 -1.19
C ALA A 40 -9.86 0.14 -0.56
N THR A 41 -9.19 -0.82 -1.21
CA THR A 41 -8.92 -2.14 -0.63
C THR A 41 -7.75 -2.02 0.34
N VAL A 42 -7.84 -2.65 1.50
CA VAL A 42 -6.77 -2.61 2.50
C VAL A 42 -5.60 -3.49 2.04
N PRO A 43 -4.38 -2.96 1.90
CA PRO A 43 -3.21 -3.75 1.53
C PRO A 43 -2.79 -4.71 2.65
N ASN A 44 -2.28 -5.88 2.27
CA ASN A 44 -1.73 -6.87 3.21
C ASN A 44 -0.21 -6.74 3.38
N TYR A 45 0.45 -6.12 2.40
CA TYR A 45 1.89 -5.93 2.38
C TYR A 45 2.24 -4.56 1.84
N ARG A 46 3.43 -4.07 2.19
CA ARG A 46 4.05 -2.90 1.58
C ARG A 46 5.46 -3.25 1.10
N ILE A 47 5.81 -2.86 -0.12
CA ILE A 47 7.16 -2.98 -0.66
C ILE A 47 7.76 -1.57 -0.75
N LEU A 48 8.87 -1.36 -0.06
CA LEU A 48 9.57 -0.08 0.05
C LEU A 48 10.89 -0.14 -0.73
N PRO A 49 11.39 1.01 -1.24
CA PRO A 49 12.76 1.11 -1.73
C PRO A 49 13.77 1.06 -0.56
N ASP A 50 15.05 1.22 -0.89
CA ASP A 50 16.14 1.35 0.08
C ASP A 50 15.87 2.44 1.11
N ARG A 51 16.47 2.29 2.30
CA ARG A 51 16.12 3.13 3.46
C ARG A 51 16.28 4.64 3.20
N PRO A 52 17.35 5.14 2.56
CA PRO A 52 17.49 6.56 2.25
C PRO A 52 16.35 7.11 1.38
N LEU A 53 15.94 6.37 0.33
CA LEU A 53 14.86 6.81 -0.55
C LEU A 53 13.50 6.74 0.16
N ALA A 54 13.30 5.69 0.97
CA ALA A 54 12.06 5.52 1.72
C ALA A 54 11.81 6.69 2.68
N ILE A 55 12.79 7.06 3.50
CA ILE A 55 12.62 8.09 4.53
C ILE A 55 12.54 9.51 3.96
N THR A 56 13.24 9.79 2.85
CA THR A 56 13.32 11.14 2.30
C THR A 56 12.19 11.43 1.31
N SER A 57 11.65 10.39 0.65
CA SER A 57 10.77 10.57 -0.50
C SER A 57 9.48 9.77 -0.43
N THR A 58 9.52 8.43 -0.34
CA THR A 58 8.26 7.66 -0.45
C THR A 58 7.37 7.85 0.78
N ASN A 59 7.94 7.87 1.98
CA ASN A 59 7.20 8.14 3.22
C ASN A 59 6.61 9.55 3.26
N THR A 60 7.33 10.55 2.74
CA THR A 60 6.90 11.96 2.80
C THR A 60 5.91 12.32 1.70
N TRP A 61 6.12 11.81 0.48
CA TRP A 61 5.23 12.06 -0.66
C TRP A 61 3.83 11.49 -0.44
N GLN A 62 3.75 10.33 0.20
CA GLN A 62 2.53 9.54 0.31
C GLN A 62 2.00 9.49 1.76
N ALA A 63 2.43 10.46 2.58
CA ALA A 63 2.07 10.61 3.98
C ALA A 63 0.57 10.93 4.18
N GLU A 64 0.05 10.62 5.37
CA GLU A 64 -1.33 10.89 5.77
C GLU A 64 -1.66 12.38 5.65
N GLU A 65 -0.76 13.25 6.09
CA GLU A 65 -0.96 14.70 6.17
C GLU A 65 -1.19 15.34 4.80
N PHE A 66 -0.82 14.64 3.73
CA PHE A 66 -0.98 15.08 2.34
C PHE A 66 -1.99 14.22 1.56
N GLY A 67 -2.78 13.38 2.25
CA GLY A 67 -3.84 12.56 1.67
C GLY A 67 -3.35 11.27 0.99
N GLY A 68 -2.12 10.86 1.26
CA GLY A 68 -1.55 9.66 0.70
C GLY A 68 -2.07 8.36 1.36
N PRO A 69 -1.76 7.20 0.75
CA PRO A 69 -2.28 5.92 1.19
C PRO A 69 -1.81 5.48 2.58
N LEU A 70 -0.71 6.05 3.12
CA LEU A 70 -0.22 5.68 4.45
C LEU A 70 -1.24 5.98 5.55
N GLY A 71 -2.04 7.03 5.38
CA GLY A 71 -3.06 7.39 6.37
C GLY A 71 -4.05 6.25 6.64
N PHE A 72 -4.69 5.72 5.59
CA PHE A 72 -5.66 4.63 5.81
C PHE A 72 -4.99 3.29 6.07
N SER A 73 -3.84 2.99 5.45
CA SER A 73 -3.18 1.69 5.65
C SER A 73 -2.66 1.53 7.07
N GLU A 74 -2.08 2.60 7.65
CA GLU A 74 -1.52 2.57 9.01
C GLU A 74 -2.61 2.75 10.09
N MET A 75 -3.70 3.46 9.77
CA MET A 75 -4.87 3.56 10.64
C MET A 75 -5.58 2.20 10.81
N LEU A 76 -5.65 1.40 9.75
CA LEU A 76 -6.40 0.13 9.76
C LEU A 76 -5.53 -1.08 10.13
N ALA A 77 -4.21 -1.00 9.98
CA ALA A 77 -3.31 -2.11 10.21
C ALA A 77 -1.99 -1.70 10.87
N SER A 78 -1.47 -2.60 11.70
CA SER A 78 -0.10 -2.53 12.20
C SER A 78 0.90 -3.00 11.15
N SER A 79 2.06 -2.34 11.08
CA SER A 79 3.17 -2.74 10.20
C SER A 79 4.23 -3.55 10.94
N GLN A 80 4.71 -4.61 10.29
CA GLN A 80 5.87 -5.38 10.74
C GLN A 80 6.84 -5.64 9.59
N THR A 81 8.10 -5.21 9.74
CA THR A 81 9.16 -5.49 8.77
C THR A 81 9.49 -6.99 8.74
N ILE A 82 9.55 -7.54 7.53
CA ILE A 82 10.01 -8.91 7.27
C ILE A 82 11.49 -8.88 6.87
N PRO A 83 12.36 -9.69 7.49
CA PRO A 83 13.76 -9.80 7.08
C PRO A 83 13.85 -10.41 5.68
N THR A 84 14.42 -9.64 4.75
CA THR A 84 14.57 -10.01 3.34
C THR A 84 16.00 -9.76 2.89
N TYR A 85 16.44 -10.51 1.87
CA TYR A 85 17.81 -10.43 1.36
C TYR A 85 17.77 -10.50 -0.16
N LEU A 86 18.66 -9.74 -0.81
CA LEU A 86 18.90 -9.88 -2.23
C LEU A 86 19.75 -11.13 -2.47
N LYS A 87 19.29 -12.01 -3.36
CA LYS A 87 19.97 -13.26 -3.66
C LYS A 87 21.37 -12.95 -4.23
N ASP A 88 22.40 -13.54 -3.63
CA ASP A 88 23.81 -13.44 -4.03
C ASP A 88 24.43 -12.02 -3.91
N ASP A 89 23.75 -11.04 -3.31
CA ASP A 89 24.27 -9.69 -3.01
C ASP A 89 23.91 -9.26 -1.58
N TRP A 90 24.56 -9.92 -0.60
CA TRP A 90 24.21 -9.84 0.82
C TRP A 90 24.45 -8.48 1.48
N ALA A 91 25.25 -7.62 0.86
CA ALA A 91 25.59 -6.29 1.38
C ALA A 91 24.69 -5.19 0.80
N ARG A 92 23.75 -5.55 -0.09
CA ARG A 92 22.85 -4.61 -0.75
C ARG A 92 21.60 -4.35 0.05
N ASP A 93 21.33 -3.08 0.33
CA ASP A 93 19.98 -2.62 0.67
C ASP A 93 19.19 -2.49 -0.63
N TRP A 94 18.32 -3.47 -0.89
CA TRP A 94 17.40 -3.44 -2.02
C TRP A 94 16.10 -2.69 -1.70
N GLY A 95 15.83 -2.49 -0.40
CA GLY A 95 14.56 -2.05 0.12
C GLY A 95 14.05 -2.92 1.25
N SER A 96 12.74 -2.92 1.47
CA SER A 96 12.12 -3.61 2.59
C SER A 96 10.73 -4.13 2.24
N LEU A 97 10.35 -5.19 2.93
CA LEU A 97 9.01 -5.76 2.90
C LEU A 97 8.39 -5.58 4.28
N GLU A 98 7.20 -5.02 4.30
CA GLU A 98 6.38 -4.92 5.51
C GLU A 98 5.11 -5.75 5.34
N LYS A 99 4.71 -6.45 6.40
CA LYS A 99 3.41 -7.10 6.50
C LYS A 99 2.47 -6.20 7.28
N TYR A 100 1.29 -5.98 6.73
CA TYR A 100 0.19 -5.34 7.41
C TYR A 100 -0.72 -6.36 8.08
N THR A 101 -0.92 -6.18 9.38
CA THR A 101 -1.88 -6.96 10.17
C THR A 101 -2.98 -6.03 10.65
N GLN A 102 -4.18 -6.18 10.06
CA GLN A 102 -5.34 -5.37 10.41
C GLN A 102 -5.69 -5.51 11.88
N TYR A 103 -6.09 -4.41 12.52
CA TYR A 103 -6.47 -4.41 13.93
C TYR A 103 -7.74 -5.21 14.20
N TYR A 104 -8.65 -5.26 13.22
CA TYR A 104 -9.93 -6.00 13.28
C TYR A 104 -9.99 -7.00 12.12
N SER A 105 -9.45 -8.20 12.32
CA SER A 105 -9.32 -9.21 11.26
C SER A 105 -10.63 -9.86 10.82
N ASP A 106 -11.69 -9.72 11.61
CA ASP A 106 -13.05 -10.20 11.32
C ASP A 106 -13.94 -9.14 10.65
N ALA A 107 -13.43 -7.91 10.49
CA ALA A 107 -14.13 -6.86 9.76
C ALA A 107 -14.35 -7.27 8.30
N LYS A 108 -15.54 -6.95 7.77
CA LYS A 108 -15.93 -7.27 6.39
C LYS A 108 -16.08 -6.01 5.56
N PRO A 109 -15.80 -6.05 4.24
CA PRO A 109 -16.09 -4.95 3.35
C PRO A 109 -17.57 -4.54 3.42
N ALA A 110 -17.83 -3.23 3.34
CA ALA A 110 -19.19 -2.70 3.30
C ALA A 110 -19.87 -2.98 1.95
N GLU A 111 -21.18 -3.22 1.97
CA GLU A 111 -22.00 -3.23 0.76
C GLU A 111 -22.30 -1.79 0.33
N LEU A 112 -21.74 -1.37 -0.81
CA LEU A 112 -21.90 -0.01 -1.30
C LEU A 112 -23.20 0.14 -2.10
N GLN A 113 -24.05 1.08 -1.65
CA GLN A 113 -25.18 1.56 -2.46
C GLN A 113 -24.69 2.71 -3.34
N THR A 114 -24.86 2.58 -4.64
CA THR A 114 -24.44 3.59 -5.62
C THR A 114 -25.61 4.03 -6.47
N SER A 115 -25.60 5.29 -6.90
CA SER A 115 -26.58 5.86 -7.81
C SER A 115 -25.89 6.71 -8.86
N THR A 116 -26.61 7.04 -9.92
CA THR A 116 -26.14 7.97 -10.96
C THR A 116 -27.07 9.16 -11.00
N GLU A 117 -26.50 10.35 -11.06
CA GLU A 117 -27.25 11.59 -11.12
C GLU A 117 -26.69 12.51 -12.20
N THR A 118 -27.57 13.25 -12.88
CA THR A 118 -27.15 14.28 -13.84
C THR A 118 -26.92 15.59 -13.10
N ARG A 119 -25.71 16.15 -13.21
CA ARG A 119 -25.32 17.43 -12.61
C ARG A 119 -24.86 18.41 -13.70
N SER A 120 -24.94 19.72 -13.43
CA SER A 120 -24.41 20.73 -14.35
C SER A 120 -22.87 20.75 -14.31
N GLY A 121 -22.22 21.25 -15.36
CA GLY A 121 -20.75 21.36 -15.42
C GLY A 121 -20.14 22.35 -14.40
N TRP A 122 -20.97 23.17 -13.75
CA TRP A 122 -20.56 24.12 -12.70
C TRP A 122 -20.95 23.67 -11.30
N TRP A 123 -21.61 22.53 -11.17
CA TRP A 123 -22.03 22.02 -9.88
C TRP A 123 -20.82 21.60 -9.04
N SER A 124 -20.84 21.94 -7.75
CA SER A 124 -19.90 21.45 -6.75
C SER A 124 -20.68 21.10 -5.48
N PRO A 125 -20.43 19.93 -4.86
CA PRO A 125 -21.06 19.55 -3.60
C PRO A 125 -20.47 20.29 -2.39
N GLY A 126 -19.41 21.09 -2.57
CA GLY A 126 -18.66 21.75 -1.51
C GLY A 126 -17.16 21.53 -1.64
N LYS A 127 -16.41 22.05 -0.67
CA LYS A 127 -14.95 21.89 -0.61
C LYS A 127 -14.57 20.54 0.00
N MET A 128 -13.54 19.91 -0.53
CA MET A 128 -12.91 18.75 0.08
C MET A 128 -12.15 19.16 1.35
N ARG A 129 -12.11 18.28 2.35
CA ARG A 129 -11.26 18.48 3.53
C ARG A 129 -9.81 18.19 3.15
N VAL A 130 -8.94 19.19 3.29
CA VAL A 130 -7.51 19.11 2.98
C VAL A 130 -6.62 19.61 4.14
N PHE A 131 -7.22 19.77 5.33
CA PHE A 131 -6.60 20.16 6.60
C PHE A 131 -7.47 19.68 7.78
#